data_AF-A0A8C6LCP0-F1
#
_entry.id   AF-A0A8C6LCP0-F1
#
_cell.length_a   1.000
_cell.length_b   1.000
_cell.length_c   1.000
_cell.angle_alpha   90.00
_cell.angle_beta   90.00
_cell.angle_gamma   90.00
#
_symmetry.space_group_name_H-M   'P 1'
#
loop_
_entity.id
_entity.type
_entity.pdbx_description
1 polymer ?
#
loop_
_entity_poly.entity_id
_entity_poly.type
_entity_poly.pdbx_seq_one_letter_code
_entity_poly.pdbx_strand_id
1 'polypeptide(L)'
;MNALMEMFDNLSFTVLGFPCNQFGLQSPEGNHEMLDILKYVRPGGGFVPKFPVFSKVEVNGLNEEPLFTYLKESLPFVNPVIGDIKKFYWSPIKVNDIRWNFEKFLINADGVPFKSVSYFLQISKDLLLKIKINTIGNNIVIILVIFDSLVDCNII
;
A
#
# COMPACT_ATOMS: atom_id res chain seq x y z
N MET A 1 -6.57 -5.18 -6.24
CA MET A 1 -5.12 -5.56 -6.33
C MET A 1 -4.85 -6.88 -7.05
N ASN A 2 -5.50 -8.02 -6.72
CA ASN A 2 -5.30 -9.29 -7.47
C ASN A 2 -5.54 -9.15 -8.97
N ALA A 3 -6.58 -8.42 -9.37
CA ALA A 3 -6.85 -8.12 -10.78
C ALA A 3 -5.66 -7.40 -11.45
N LEU A 4 -4.96 -6.50 -10.76
CA LEU A 4 -3.75 -5.86 -11.30
C LEU A 4 -2.62 -6.87 -11.47
N MET A 5 -2.39 -7.77 -10.51
CA MET A 5 -1.40 -8.84 -10.67
C MET A 5 -1.71 -9.70 -11.91
N GLU A 6 -2.98 -10.07 -12.13
CA GLU A 6 -3.40 -10.86 -13.28
C GLU A 6 -3.26 -10.11 -14.61
N MET A 7 -3.67 -8.84 -14.65
CA MET A 7 -3.61 -8.01 -15.84
C MET A 7 -2.17 -7.74 -16.31
N PHE A 8 -1.22 -7.82 -15.39
CA PHE A 8 0.19 -7.52 -15.62
C PHE A 8 1.10 -8.74 -15.39
N ASP A 9 0.55 -9.96 -15.35
CA ASP A 9 1.29 -11.20 -15.04
C ASP A 9 2.43 -11.51 -16.03
N ASN A 10 2.27 -11.13 -17.30
CA ASN A 10 3.29 -11.26 -18.34
C ASN A 10 4.35 -10.16 -18.31
N LEU A 11 4.26 -9.25 -17.34
CA LEU A 11 5.13 -8.09 -17.22
C LEU A 11 5.88 -8.18 -15.90
N SER A 12 7.09 -7.65 -15.88
CA SER A 12 7.85 -7.47 -14.64
C SER A 12 7.08 -6.49 -13.72
N PHE A 13 6.19 -6.99 -12.90
CA PHE A 13 5.29 -6.19 -12.08
C PHE A 13 4.98 -6.95 -10.80
N THR A 14 4.98 -6.24 -9.67
CA THR A 14 4.53 -6.84 -8.41
C THR A 14 3.83 -5.82 -7.55
N VAL A 15 2.86 -6.29 -6.78
CA VAL A 15 2.31 -5.59 -5.62
C VAL A 15 3.06 -6.11 -4.39
N LEU A 16 3.27 -5.27 -3.38
CA LEU A 16 3.76 -5.67 -2.07
C LEU A 16 2.79 -5.11 -1.03
N GLY A 17 2.20 -6.00 -0.24
CA GLY A 17 1.21 -5.64 0.77
C GLY A 17 1.83 -5.52 2.16
N PHE A 18 1.64 -4.38 2.80
CA PHE A 18 2.10 -4.10 4.17
C PHE A 18 0.90 -3.88 5.09
N PRO A 19 0.56 -4.86 5.93
CA PRO A 19 -0.43 -4.69 6.98
C PRO A 19 -0.05 -3.55 7.93
N CYS A 20 -1.01 -2.70 8.28
CA CYS A 20 -0.79 -1.61 9.25
C CYS A 20 -2.03 -1.41 10.13
N ASN A 21 -1.81 -1.28 11.44
CA ASN A 21 -2.89 -1.08 12.41
C ASN A 21 -3.06 0.37 12.88
N GLN A 22 -2.25 1.30 12.35
CA GLN A 22 -2.24 2.69 12.84
C GLN A 22 -3.50 3.48 12.47
N PHE A 23 -4.26 3.00 11.49
CA PHE A 23 -5.44 3.68 10.94
C PHE A 23 -6.71 3.02 11.46
N GLY A 24 -7.34 3.64 12.46
CA GLY A 24 -8.62 3.18 13.01
C GLY A 24 -8.58 1.79 13.67
N LEU A 25 -7.39 1.26 13.99
CA LEU A 25 -7.18 -0.08 14.52
C LEU A 25 -7.81 -1.19 13.65
N GLN A 26 -7.73 -1.01 12.31
CA GLN A 26 -8.40 -1.90 11.35
C GLN A 26 -7.63 -3.17 11.00
N SER A 27 -6.50 -3.42 11.66
CA SER A 27 -5.68 -4.62 11.50
C SER A 27 -5.25 -5.08 12.91
N PRO A 28 -6.17 -5.52 13.78
CA PRO A 28 -5.85 -5.87 15.17
C PRO A 28 -5.16 -7.23 15.32
N GLU A 29 -5.19 -8.07 14.28
CA GLU A 29 -4.75 -9.46 14.32
C GLU A 29 -3.24 -9.65 14.51
N GLY A 30 -2.79 -10.86 14.83
CA GLY A 30 -1.39 -11.25 14.73
C GLY A 30 -0.93 -11.47 13.28
N ASN A 31 0.38 -11.37 13.02
CA ASN A 31 0.95 -11.63 11.68
C ASN A 31 0.54 -13.00 11.10
N HIS A 32 0.36 -14.02 11.95
CA HIS A 32 -0.01 -15.37 11.54
C HIS A 32 -1.48 -15.51 11.12
N GLU A 33 -2.35 -14.57 11.52
CA GLU A 33 -3.79 -14.61 11.28
C GLU A 33 -4.19 -13.86 10.01
N MET A 34 -3.34 -12.98 9.49
CA MET A 34 -3.67 -12.08 8.37
C MET A 34 -4.20 -12.84 7.15
N LEU A 35 -3.51 -13.89 6.71
CA LEU A 35 -3.93 -14.66 5.53
C LEU A 35 -5.25 -15.41 5.75
N ASP A 36 -5.49 -15.88 6.97
CA ASP A 36 -6.74 -16.55 7.33
C ASP A 36 -7.91 -15.56 7.37
N ILE A 37 -7.70 -14.36 7.89
CA ILE A 37 -8.74 -13.30 7.89
C ILE A 37 -9.11 -12.93 6.45
N LEU A 38 -8.11 -12.71 5.59
CA LEU A 38 -8.36 -12.41 4.18
C LEU A 38 -9.14 -13.54 3.48
N LYS A 39 -8.83 -14.80 3.80
CA LYS A 39 -9.42 -15.98 3.17
C LYS A 39 -10.83 -16.31 3.67
N TYR A 40 -11.08 -16.14 4.96
CA TYR A 40 -12.28 -16.67 5.62
C TYR A 40 -13.22 -15.60 6.14
N VAL A 41 -12.74 -14.38 6.42
CA VAL A 41 -13.53 -13.34 7.09
C VAL A 41 -13.82 -12.18 6.16
N ARG A 42 -12.78 -11.45 5.73
CA ARG A 42 -12.90 -10.30 4.83
C ARG A 42 -11.59 -10.12 4.05
N PRO A 43 -11.62 -10.20 2.71
CA PRO A 43 -12.79 -10.36 1.85
C PRO A 43 -13.58 -11.66 2.05
N GLY A 44 -12.93 -12.71 2.58
CA GLY A 44 -13.56 -14.01 2.76
C GLY A 44 -13.72 -14.75 1.43
N GLY A 45 -14.61 -15.74 1.38
CA GLY A 45 -14.96 -16.45 0.15
C GLY A 45 -13.80 -17.24 -0.48
N GLY A 46 -12.76 -17.58 0.29
CA GLY A 46 -11.57 -18.27 -0.22
C GLY A 46 -10.58 -17.34 -0.92
N PHE A 47 -10.68 -16.02 -0.73
CA PHE A 47 -9.75 -15.06 -1.29
C PHE A 47 -8.30 -15.34 -0.84
N VAL A 48 -7.36 -15.30 -1.79
CA VAL A 48 -5.93 -15.44 -1.53
C VAL A 48 -5.20 -14.32 -2.28
N PRO A 49 -4.36 -13.51 -1.62
CA PRO A 49 -3.52 -12.51 -2.28
C PRO A 49 -2.61 -13.17 -3.33
N LYS A 50 -2.59 -12.62 -4.54
CA LYS A 50 -1.65 -13.03 -5.62
C LYS A 50 -0.32 -12.29 -5.54
N PHE A 51 -0.01 -11.70 -4.39
CA PHE A 51 1.16 -10.86 -4.18
C PHE A 51 1.71 -11.09 -2.76
N PRO A 52 3.00 -10.83 -2.52
CA PRO A 52 3.59 -10.94 -1.19
C PRO A 52 2.89 -10.03 -0.18
N VAL A 53 2.48 -10.63 0.94
CA VAL A 53 2.02 -9.91 2.14
C VAL A 53 3.12 -10.04 3.19
N PHE A 54 3.60 -8.91 3.69
CA PHE A 54 4.66 -8.83 4.68
C PHE A 54 4.10 -8.90 6.11
N SER A 55 5.01 -8.94 7.07
CA SER A 55 4.64 -8.70 8.47
C SER A 55 4.06 -7.30 8.64
N LYS A 56 3.23 -7.15 9.67
CA LYS A 56 2.67 -5.87 10.08
C LYS A 56 3.77 -4.89 10.48
N VAL A 57 3.58 -3.65 10.07
CA VAL A 57 4.56 -2.57 10.24
C VAL A 57 3.88 -1.30 10.71
N GLU A 58 4.65 -0.41 11.32
CA GLU A 58 4.28 0.99 11.49
C GLU A 58 4.79 1.78 10.28
N VAL A 59 3.96 2.69 9.77
CA VAL A 59 4.27 3.50 8.58
C VAL A 59 4.37 5.00 8.91
N ASN A 60 3.93 5.38 10.11
CA ASN A 60 4.02 6.72 10.66
C ASN A 60 4.56 6.70 12.09
N GLY A 61 5.04 7.85 12.56
CA GLY A 61 5.50 8.04 13.94
C GLY A 61 6.94 7.59 14.18
N LEU A 62 7.31 7.45 15.45
CA LEU A 62 8.69 7.23 15.87
C LEU A 62 9.25 5.86 15.43
N ASN A 63 8.40 4.83 15.36
CA ASN A 63 8.81 3.48 15.00
C ASN A 63 8.46 3.13 13.55
N GLU A 64 8.19 4.13 12.70
CA GLU A 64 7.91 3.88 11.30
C GLU A 64 9.08 3.15 10.62
N GLU A 65 8.75 2.16 9.80
CA GLU A 65 9.77 1.41 9.07
C GLU A 65 10.55 2.35 8.11
N PRO A 66 11.89 2.21 8.00
CA PRO A 66 12.72 3.10 7.20
C PRO A 66 12.29 3.23 5.74
N LEU A 67 11.69 2.17 5.18
CA LEU A 67 11.10 2.19 3.84
C LEU A 67 10.02 3.29 3.73
N PHE A 68 9.12 3.40 4.70
CA PHE A 68 8.05 4.40 4.67
C PHE A 68 8.56 5.81 4.97
N THR A 69 9.61 5.97 5.79
CA THR A 69 10.32 7.25 5.90
C THR A 69 10.83 7.69 4.52
N TYR A 70 11.57 6.82 3.83
CA TYR A 70 12.12 7.12 2.51
C TYR A 70 11.04 7.50 1.49
N LEU A 71 9.92 6.78 1.45
CA LEU A 71 8.82 7.05 0.51
C LEU A 71 8.11 8.38 0.80
N LYS A 72 7.84 8.68 2.07
CA LYS A 72 7.18 9.93 2.50
C LYS A 72 8.07 11.15 2.31
N GLU A 73 9.39 10.99 2.33
CA GLU A 73 10.34 12.07 2.03
C GLU A 73 10.58 12.25 0.53
N SER A 74 10.49 11.17 -0.25
CA SER A 74 10.76 11.19 -1.69
C SER A 74 9.58 11.68 -2.54
N LEU A 75 8.35 11.61 -2.03
CA LEU A 75 7.14 11.90 -2.78
C LEU A 75 6.25 12.93 -2.07
N PRO A 76 5.55 13.79 -2.83
CA PRO A 76 4.55 14.67 -2.23
C PRO A 76 3.41 13.85 -1.61
N PHE A 77 2.90 14.30 -0.47
CA PHE A 77 1.72 13.69 0.15
C PHE A 77 0.48 13.92 -0.72
N VAL A 78 -0.41 12.94 -0.77
CA VAL A 78 -1.54 12.91 -1.72
C VAL A 78 -2.81 13.61 -1.22
N ASN A 79 -2.93 13.84 0.10
CA ASN A 79 -4.09 14.48 0.69
C ASN A 79 -3.67 15.63 1.63
N PRO A 80 -4.09 16.88 1.36
CA PRO A 80 -3.79 18.03 2.21
C PRO A 80 -4.50 17.97 3.57
N VAL A 81 -5.57 17.19 3.67
CA VAL A 81 -6.28 16.98 4.94
C VAL A 81 -5.67 15.79 5.65
N ILE A 82 -5.08 16.05 6.82
CA ILE A 82 -4.51 15.02 7.69
C ILE A 82 -5.60 14.10 8.24
N GLY A 83 -6.72 14.67 8.69
CA GLY A 83 -7.83 13.93 9.30
C GLY A 83 -8.01 14.27 10.78
N ASP A 84 -8.84 13.49 11.47
CA ASP A 84 -9.05 13.65 12.91
C ASP A 84 -7.88 13.06 13.69
N ILE A 85 -7.00 13.94 14.17
CA ILE A 85 -5.80 13.59 14.94
C ILE A 85 -6.12 12.72 16.16
N LYS A 86 -7.32 12.81 16.74
CA LYS A 86 -7.72 11.99 17.90
C LYS A 86 -7.85 10.50 17.55
N LYS A 87 -7.91 10.16 16.26
CA LYS A 87 -8.00 8.79 15.75
C LYS A 87 -6.65 8.24 15.31
N PHE A 88 -5.56 8.98 15.55
CA PHE A 88 -4.22 8.55 15.21
C PHE A 88 -3.58 7.82 16.37
N TYR A 89 -2.98 6.68 16.04
CA TYR A 89 -2.31 5.80 16.99
C TYR A 89 -0.79 5.86 16.82
N TRP A 90 -0.26 7.05 16.49
CA TRP A 90 1.17 7.29 16.31
C TRP A 90 1.59 8.69 16.77
N SER A 91 2.88 8.86 17.03
CA SER A 91 3.52 10.12 17.39
C SER A 91 5.01 10.05 17.01
N PRO A 92 5.66 11.16 16.58
CA PRO A 92 5.05 12.46 16.29
C PRO A 92 4.24 12.44 14.99
N ILE A 93 3.33 13.40 14.84
CA ILE A 93 2.55 13.59 13.61
C ILE A 93 3.33 14.53 12.68
N LYS A 94 3.51 14.12 11.42
CA LYS A 94 4.22 14.86 10.39
C LYS A 94 3.29 15.24 9.24
N VAL A 95 3.62 16.35 8.55
CA VAL A 95 2.87 16.81 7.38
C VAL A 95 2.85 15.77 6.26
N ASN A 96 3.88 14.97 6.09
CA ASN A 96 3.96 13.96 5.05
C ASN A 96 3.45 12.57 5.46
N ASP A 97 2.87 12.41 6.66
CA ASP A 97 2.35 11.11 7.12
C ASP A 97 1.34 10.47 6.15
N ILE A 98 1.39 9.16 6.02
CA ILE A 98 0.37 8.41 5.30
C ILE A 98 -0.97 8.64 5.99
N ARG A 99 -2.01 8.82 5.19
CA ARG A 99 -3.28 9.37 5.68
C ARG A 99 -4.27 8.30 6.09
N TRP A 100 -4.28 7.18 5.38
CA TRP A 100 -5.20 6.09 5.62
C TRP A 100 -4.71 4.79 5.01
N ASN A 101 -5.38 3.69 5.36
CA ASN A 101 -5.25 2.42 4.66
C ASN A 101 -5.46 2.60 3.15
N PHE A 102 -4.74 1.80 2.37
CA PHE A 102 -4.77 1.73 0.90
C PHE A 102 -4.15 2.91 0.15
N GLU A 103 -3.39 3.77 0.82
CA GLU A 103 -2.42 4.62 0.13
C GLU A 103 -1.39 3.73 -0.59
N LYS A 104 -1.05 4.09 -1.84
CA LYS A 104 -0.14 3.32 -2.69
C LYS A 104 1.07 4.13 -3.09
N PHE A 105 2.21 3.46 -3.22
CA PHE A 105 3.43 4.03 -3.78
C PHE A 105 3.83 3.25 -5.02
N LEU A 106 3.99 3.96 -6.14
CA LEU A 106 4.49 3.44 -7.39
C LEU A 106 6.00 3.65 -7.43
N ILE A 107 6.74 2.56 -7.60
CA ILE A 107 8.19 2.53 -7.65
C ILE A 107 8.61 1.96 -8.99
N ASN A 108 9.62 2.58 -9.59
CA ASN A 108 10.15 2.19 -10.88
C ASN A 108 11.15 1.01 -10.77
N ALA A 109 11.69 0.54 -11.90
CA ALA A 109 12.57 -0.62 -11.94
C ALA A 109 13.92 -0.40 -11.23
N ASP A 110 14.34 0.86 -11.11
CA ASP A 110 15.57 1.26 -10.45
C ASP A 110 15.39 1.41 -8.93
N GLY A 111 14.19 1.14 -8.41
CA GLY A 111 13.85 1.33 -6.99
C GLY A 111 13.55 2.78 -6.62
N VAL A 112 13.41 3.68 -7.59
CA VAL A 112 13.12 5.10 -7.37
C VAL A 112 11.60 5.31 -7.23
N PRO A 113 11.13 5.97 -6.16
CA PRO A 113 9.73 6.32 -6.00
C PRO A 113 9.27 7.26 -7.12
N PHE A 114 8.21 6.88 -7.84
CA PHE A 114 7.67 7.65 -8.96
C PHE A 114 6.44 8.47 -8.56
N LYS A 115 5.49 7.87 -7.83
CA LYS A 115 4.23 8.53 -7.49
C LYS A 115 3.53 7.91 -6.28
N SER A 116 3.04 8.77 -5.40
CA SER A 116 2.08 8.43 -4.35
C SER A 116 0.66 8.51 -4.91
N VAL A 117 -0.19 7.55 -4.56
CA VAL A 117 -1.59 7.46 -5.03
C VAL A 117 -2.50 7.34 -3.82
N SER A 118 -3.47 8.25 -3.73
CA SER A 118 -4.43 8.29 -2.65
C SER A 118 -5.27 7.02 -2.53
N TYR A 119 -5.73 6.74 -1.31
CA TYR A 119 -6.53 5.56 -0.97
C TYR A 119 -7.83 5.44 -1.76
N PHE A 120 -8.46 6.57 -2.13
CA PHE A 120 -9.71 6.60 -2.91
C PHE A 120 -9.50 6.43 -4.43
N LEU A 121 -8.26 6.46 -4.92
CA LEU A 121 -7.98 6.33 -6.35
C LEU A 121 -7.62 4.89 -6.71
N GLN A 122 -8.20 4.43 -7.82
CA GLN A 122 -7.77 3.23 -8.52
C GLN A 122 -6.55 3.52 -9.38
N ILE A 123 -5.73 2.49 -9.58
CA ILE A 123 -4.56 2.54 -10.45
C ILE A 123 -5.00 2.12 -11.84
N SER A 124 -5.00 3.05 -12.79
CA SER A 124 -5.40 2.77 -14.18
C SER A 124 -4.27 2.10 -14.96
N LYS A 125 -4.64 1.31 -15.99
CA LYS A 125 -3.65 0.74 -16.92
C LYS A 125 -2.79 1.82 -17.58
N ASP A 126 -3.41 2.95 -17.94
CA ASP A 126 -2.70 4.07 -18.58
C ASP A 126 -1.63 4.67 -17.68
N LEU A 127 -1.87 4.77 -16.37
CA LEU A 127 -0.87 5.23 -15.42
C LEU A 127 0.33 4.27 -15.36
N LEU A 128 0.08 2.97 -15.35
CA LEU A 128 1.13 1.95 -15.34
C LEU A 128 1.91 1.90 -16.66
N LEU A 129 1.23 2.09 -17.80
CA LEU A 129 1.89 2.22 -19.10
C LEU A 129 2.77 3.48 -19.18
N LYS A 130 2.32 4.61 -18.63
CA LYS A 130 3.14 5.83 -18.55
C LYS A 130 4.40 5.64 -17.72
N ILE A 131 4.31 4.91 -16.60
CA ILE A 131 5.49 4.59 -15.77
C ILE A 131 6.49 3.78 -16.59
N LYS A 132 6.02 2.77 -17.31
CA LYS A 132 6.87 1.94 -18.17
C LYS A 132 7.59 2.73 -19.25
N ILE A 133 6.92 3.69 -19.91
CA ILE A 133 7.56 4.53 -20.93
C ILE A 133 8.72 5.34 -20.34
N ASN A 134 8.63 5.70 -19.07
CA ASN A 134 9.65 6.49 -18.38
C ASN A 134 10.77 5.64 -17.74
N THR A 135 10.68 4.30 -17.75
CA THR A 135 11.73 3.40 -17.25
C THR A 135 12.58 2.86 -18.40
N ILE A 136 13.89 3.05 -18.33
CA ILE A 136 14.85 2.53 -19.33
C ILE A 136 15.33 1.16 -18.86
N GLY A 137 14.98 0.07 -19.56
CA GLY A 137 15.45 -1.30 -19.26
C GLY A 137 14.42 -2.20 -18.58
N ASN A 138 14.84 -3.39 -18.12
CA ASN A 138 13.96 -4.47 -17.66
C ASN A 138 12.90 -3.99 -16.65
N ASN A 139 11.66 -4.00 -17.12
CA ASN A 139 10.56 -3.12 -16.70
C ASN A 139 9.88 -3.51 -15.37
N ILE A 140 10.58 -3.59 -14.24
CA ILE A 140 9.93 -3.90 -12.95
C ILE A 140 9.16 -2.67 -12.44
N VAL A 141 7.84 -2.78 -12.27
CA VAL A 141 7.04 -1.77 -11.54
C VAL A 141 6.54 -2.39 -10.25
N ILE A 142 6.86 -1.75 -9.12
CA ILE A 142 6.44 -2.18 -7.79
C ILE A 142 5.36 -1.26 -7.27
N ILE A 143 4.25 -1.83 -6.81
CA ILE A 143 3.21 -1.11 -6.08
C ILE A 143 3.29 -1.53 -4.62
N LEU A 144 3.68 -0.61 -3.75
CA LEU A 144 3.52 -0.79 -2.31
C LEU A 144 2.11 -0.39 -1.93
N VAL A 145 1.42 -1.26 -1.20
CA VAL A 145 0.06 -1.00 -0.71
C VAL A 145 0.04 -1.21 0.78
N ILE A 146 -0.37 -0.19 1.49
CA ILE A 146 -0.67 -0.29 2.92
C ILE A 146 -2.10 -0.78 3.02
N PHE A 147 -2.38 -1.81 3.80
CA PHE A 147 -3.74 -2.31 3.89
C PHE A 147 -4.06 -2.84 5.28
N ASP A 148 -5.35 -3.08 5.50
CA ASP A 148 -5.90 -3.59 6.75
C ASP A 148 -6.78 -4.82 6.47
N SER A 149 -7.16 -5.53 7.53
CA SER A 149 -7.89 -6.79 7.44
C SER A 149 -9.41 -6.62 7.58
N LEU A 150 -9.88 -5.43 7.98
CA LEU A 150 -11.27 -5.15 8.32
C LEU A 150 -12.01 -4.32 7.26
N VAL A 151 -11.34 -3.85 6.20
CA VAL A 151 -11.94 -3.13 5.07
C VAL A 151 -11.94 -4.01 3.82
N ASP A 152 -13.05 -3.99 3.09
CA ASP A 152 -13.22 -4.79 1.87
C ASP A 152 -12.11 -4.49 0.85
N CYS A 153 -11.24 -5.46 0.58
CA CYS A 153 -10.28 -5.36 -0.53
C CYS A 153 -10.98 -5.29 -1.91
N ASN A 154 -12.30 -5.55 -1.96
CA ASN A 154 -13.15 -5.39 -3.14
C ASN A 154 -13.45 -3.92 -3.49
N ILE A 155 -13.12 -2.97 -2.61
CA ILE A 155 -13.29 -1.52 -2.87
C ILE A 155 -12.14 -0.97 -3.76
N ILE A 156 -11.23 -1.83 -4.25
CA ILE A 156 -9.98 -1.42 -4.95
C ILE A 156 -9.73 -2.12 -6.27
#